data_AF-D3I9R2-F1
#
_entry.id   AF-D3I9R2-F1
#
_cell.length_a   1.000
_cell.length_b   1.000
_cell.length_c   1.000
_cell.angle_alpha   90.00
_cell.angle_beta   90.00
_cell.angle_gamma   90.00
#
_symmetry.space_group_name_H-M   'P 1'
#
loop_
_entity.id
_entity.type
_entity.pdbx_description
1 polymer ?
#
loop_
_entity_poly.entity_id
_entity_poly.type
_entity_poly.pdbx_seq_one_letter_code
_entity_poly.pdbx_strand_id
1 'polypeptide(L)' 'MAVLQGKSLKAYIEQILIAKASSINIKVNENPFPSNDEWFNNPNNIEEIQESIAQQLSGETKAYSIENIKKALDV' A
#
# COMPACT_ATOMS: atom_id res chain seq x y z
N MET A 1 -14.18 25.58 -29.29
CA MET A 1 -14.64 24.36 -28.61
C MET A 1 -15.75 24.62 -27.61
N ALA A 2 -15.58 25.46 -26.57
CA ALA A 2 -16.66 25.77 -25.62
C ALA A 2 -17.94 26.31 -26.28
N VAL A 3 -17.80 27.35 -27.12
CA VAL A 3 -18.92 27.95 -27.89
C VAL A 3 -19.56 26.97 -28.86
N LEU A 4 -18.76 26.09 -29.48
CA LEU A 4 -19.24 25.05 -30.40
C LEU A 4 -20.08 23.97 -29.69
N GLN A 5 -19.86 23.78 -28.38
CA GLN A 5 -20.64 22.87 -27.54
C GLN A 5 -21.80 23.55 -26.82
N GLY A 6 -22.06 24.84 -27.11
CA GLY A 6 -23.09 25.62 -26.42
C GLY A 6 -22.79 25.85 -24.92
N LYS A 7 -21.52 25.74 -24.51
CA LYS A 7 -21.10 25.83 -23.10
C LYS A 7 -20.34 27.12 -22.84
N SER A 8 -20.47 27.63 -21.62
CA SER A 8 -19.55 28.65 -21.11
C SER A 8 -18.13 28.08 -21.03
N LEU A 9 -17.12 28.95 -21.08
CA LEU A 9 -15.72 28.53 -20.96
C LEU A 9 -15.46 27.78 -19.64
N LYS A 10 -16.08 28.25 -18.54
CA LYS A 10 -16.03 27.57 -17.23
C LYS A 10 -16.56 26.14 -17.32
N ALA A 11 -17.78 25.96 -17.83
CA ALA A 11 -18.41 24.64 -17.92
C ALA A 11 -17.62 23.68 -18.81
N TYR A 12 -16.99 24.21 -19.87
CA TYR A 12 -16.11 23.43 -20.75
C TYR A 12 -14.83 22.97 -20.02
N ILE A 13 -14.19 23.85 -19.25
CA ILE A 13 -12.99 23.49 -18.46
C ILE A 13 -13.34 22.47 -17.38
N GLU A 14 -14.45 22.68 -16.66
CA GLU A 14 -14.92 21.73 -15.63
C GLU A 14 -15.14 20.33 -16.22
N GLN A 15 -15.78 20.24 -17.39
CA GLN A 15 -15.99 18.96 -18.05
C GLN A 15 -14.66 18.28 -18.41
N ILE A 16 -13.67 19.01 -18.91
CA ILE A 16 -12.34 18.44 -19.23
C ILE A 16 -11.66 17.92 -17.97
N LEU A 17 -11.67 18.71 -16.88
CA LEU A 17 -11.01 18.33 -15.63
C LEU A 17 -11.68 17.09 -15.02
N ILE A 18 -13.00 17.01 -15.05
CA ILE A 18 -13.76 15.85 -14.60
C ILE A 18 -13.40 14.63 -15.44
N ALA A 19 -13.46 14.74 -16.78
CA ALA A 19 -13.14 13.62 -17.67
C ALA A 19 -11.71 13.11 -17.45
N LYS A 20 -10.75 14.02 -17.23
CA LYS A 20 -9.37 13.68 -16.96
C LYS A 20 -9.21 12.98 -15.61
N ALA A 21 -9.87 13.47 -14.56
CA ALA A 21 -9.85 12.83 -13.24
C ALA A 21 -10.49 11.43 -13.27
N SER A 22 -11.62 11.28 -13.97
CA SER A 22 -12.30 9.99 -14.14
C SER A 22 -11.52 8.99 -14.99
N SER A 23 -10.56 9.46 -15.80
CA SER A 23 -9.70 8.59 -16.64
C SER A 23 -8.45 8.08 -15.93
N ILE A 24 -8.21 8.48 -14.67
CA ILE A 24 -7.06 7.99 -13.90
C ILE A 24 -7.29 6.51 -13.58
N ASN A 25 -6.69 5.65 -14.40
CA ASN A 25 -6.57 4.22 -14.12
C ASN A 25 -5.48 4.05 -13.06
N ILE A 26 -5.88 3.99 -11.79
CA ILE A 26 -4.97 3.62 -10.70
C ILE A 26 -4.73 2.12 -10.85
N LYS A 27 -3.59 1.76 -11.46
CA LYS A 27 -3.08 0.39 -11.35
C LYS A 27 -2.64 0.17 -9.90
N VAL A 28 -3.55 -0.34 -9.09
CA VAL A 28 -3.20 -0.90 -7.78
C VAL A 28 -2.40 -2.16 -8.08
N ASN A 29 -1.08 -2.08 -7.94
CA ASN A 29 -0.26 -3.28 -7.96
C ASN A 29 -0.63 -4.08 -6.69
N GLU A 30 -1.13 -5.31 -6.86
CA GLU A 30 -1.42 -6.21 -5.73
C GLU A 30 -0.14 -6.65 -5.01
N ASN A 31 1.04 -6.43 -5.60
CA ASN A 31 2.29 -6.39 -4.84
C ASN A 31 2.52 -4.96 -4.33
N PRO A 32 2.19 -4.65 -3.06
CA PRO A 32 2.34 -3.31 -2.51
C PRO A 32 3.82 -2.91 -2.31
N PHE A 33 4.78 -3.83 -2.49
CA PHE A 33 6.18 -3.58 -2.18
C PHE A 33 6.99 -3.11 -3.40
N PRO A 34 7.52 -1.87 -3.37
CA PRO A 34 8.26 -1.27 -4.48
C PRO A 34 9.70 -1.81 -4.64
N SER A 35 10.16 -2.70 -3.75
CA SER A 35 11.54 -3.21 -3.72
C SER A 35 11.80 -4.39 -4.67
N ASN A 36 10.76 -5.02 -5.22
CA ASN A 36 10.87 -6.21 -6.07
C ASN A 36 11.67 -7.35 -5.40
N ASP A 37 11.55 -7.45 -4.07
CA ASP A 37 12.27 -8.44 -3.27
C ASP A 37 11.60 -9.82 -3.40
N GLU A 38 12.37 -10.80 -3.90
CA GLU A 38 11.92 -12.16 -4.15
C GLU A 38 11.48 -12.88 -2.87
N TRP A 39 11.95 -12.43 -1.70
CA TRP A 39 11.53 -12.99 -0.42
C TRP A 39 10.01 -12.93 -0.23
N PHE A 40 9.35 -11.84 -0.68
CA PHE A 40 7.89 -11.68 -0.59
C PHE A 40 7.11 -12.44 -1.66
N ASN A 41 7.79 -12.97 -2.69
CA ASN A 41 7.14 -13.81 -3.71
C ASN A 41 6.97 -15.25 -3.22
N ASN A 42 7.63 -15.65 -2.13
CA ASN A 42 7.49 -16.98 -1.56
C ASN A 42 6.22 -17.03 -0.68
N PRO A 43 5.23 -17.87 -1.02
CA PRO A 43 3.97 -17.95 -0.27
C PRO A 43 4.17 -18.35 1.20
N ASN A 44 5.18 -19.18 1.51
CA ASN A 44 5.47 -19.59 2.88
C ASN A 44 5.90 -18.42 3.77
N ASN A 45 6.67 -17.48 3.20
CA ASN A 45 7.13 -16.29 3.89
C ASN A 45 5.97 -15.32 4.19
N ILE A 46 5.00 -15.24 3.27
CA ILE A 46 3.78 -14.46 3.47
C ILE A 46 2.90 -15.10 4.55
N GLU A 47 2.78 -16.43 4.56
CA GLU A 47 2.03 -17.16 5.59
C GLU A 47 2.61 -16.90 6.99
N GLU A 48 3.94 -16.95 7.14
CA GLU A 48 4.64 -16.64 8.40
C GLU A 48 4.36 -15.21 8.91
N ILE A 49 4.27 -14.24 8.00
CA ILE A 49 3.87 -12.86 8.36
C ILE A 49 2.44 -12.82 8.87
N GLN A 50 1.50 -13.49 8.19
CA GLN A 50 0.10 -13.49 8.63
C GLN A 50 -0.06 -14.16 9.99
N GLU A 51 0.66 -15.26 10.23
CA GLU A 51 0.69 -15.91 11.54
C GLU A 51 1.27 -14.99 12.61
N SER A 52 2.39 -14.32 12.32
CA SER A 52 3.02 -13.37 13.24
C SER A 52 2.08 -12.21 13.62
N ILE A 53 1.32 -11.69 12.66
CA ILE A 53 0.30 -10.66 12.91
C ILE A 53 -0.81 -11.21 13.81
N ALA A 54 -1.28 -12.43 13.56
CA ALA A 54 -2.31 -13.07 14.38
C ALA A 54 -1.83 -13.26 15.83
N GLN A 55 -0.59 -13.73 16.04
CA GLN A 55 0.02 -13.89 17.36
C GLN A 55 0.16 -12.55 18.09
N GLN A 56 0.49 -11.46 17.37
CA GLN A 56 0.54 -10.12 17.96
C GLN A 56 -0.84 -9.67 18.43
N LEU A 57 -1.87 -9.89 17.60
CA LEU A 57 -3.25 -9.51 17.91
C LEU A 57 -3.84 -10.36 19.05
N SER A 58 -3.44 -11.62 19.19
CA SER A 58 -3.83 -12.48 20.31
C SER A 58 -3.06 -12.20 21.61
N GLY A 59 -2.04 -11.33 21.55
CA GLY A 59 -1.22 -10.98 22.71
C GLY A 59 -0.17 -12.03 23.08
N GLU A 60 0.12 -12.97 22.18
CA GLU A 60 1.12 -14.04 22.37
C GLU A 60 2.56 -13.54 22.15
N THR A 61 2.72 -12.32 21.63
CA THR A 61 4.03 -11.70 21.45
C THR A 61 4.56 -11.00 22.70
N LYS A 62 5.89 -10.99 22.88
CA LYS A 62 6.56 -10.26 23.96
C LYS A 62 7.51 -9.21 23.39
N ALA A 63 7.43 -7.99 23.90
CA ALA A 63 8.40 -6.96 23.57
C ALA A 63 9.74 -7.21 24.31
N TYR A 64 10.83 -7.18 23.56
CA TYR A 64 12.19 -7.28 24.11
C TYR A 64 12.88 -5.92 24.01
N SER A 65 13.55 -5.49 25.09
CA SER A 65 14.49 -4.38 25.01
C SER A 65 15.81 -4.86 24.39
N ILE A 66 16.65 -3.91 23.97
CA ILE A 66 17.95 -4.22 23.41
C ILE A 66 18.83 -4.98 24.42
N GLU A 67 18.71 -4.68 25.71
CA GLU A 67 19.42 -5.40 26.78
C GLU A 67 18.94 -6.84 26.91
N ASN A 68 17.63 -7.09 26.80
CA ASN A 68 17.08 -8.45 26.82
C ASN A 68 17.59 -9.29 25.64
N ILE A 69 17.70 -8.66 24.46
CA ILE A 69 18.21 -9.31 23.24
C ILE A 69 19.69 -9.64 23.39
N LYS A 70 20.50 -8.66 23.81
CA LYS A 70 21.94 -8.83 24.07
C LYS A 70 22.21 -9.97 25.05
N LYS A 71 21.47 -10.01 26.15
CA LYS A 71 21.55 -11.10 27.13
C LYS A 71 21.18 -12.47 26.55
N ALA A 72 20.19 -12.53 25.67
CA ALA A 72 19.78 -13.80 25.03
C ALA A 72 20.78 -14.29 23.98
N LEU A 73 21.48 -13.36 23.33
CA LEU A 73 22.49 -13.62 22.30
C LEU A 73 23.92 -13.76 22.86
N ASP A 74 24.09 -13.56 24.17
CA ASP A 74 25.39 -13.58 24.87
C ASP A 74 26.42 -12.59 24.29
N VAL A 75 25.96 -11.36 23.99
CA VAL A 75 26.75 -10.25 23.42
C VAL A 75 26.62 -8.94 24.17
#